data_AF-A0A392VW33-F1
#
_entry.id   AF-A0A392VW33-F1
#
_cell.length_a   1.000
_cell.length_b   1.000
_cell.length_c   1.000
_cell.angle_alpha   90.00
_cell.angle_beta   90.00
_cell.angle_gamma   90.00
#
_symmetry.space_group_name_H-M   'P 1'
#
loop_
_entity.id
_entity.type
_entity.pdbx_description
1 polymer ?
#
loop_
_entity_poly.entity_id
_entity_poly.type
_entity_poly.pdbx_seq_one_letter_code
_entity_poly.pdbx_strand_id
1 'polypeptide(L)' 'MLANRLKICLDKCVSQEQSSYVEGRSILDNALIVIEVIHALKRKTTGRR' A
#
# COMPACT_ATOMS: atom_id res chain seq x y z
N MET A 1 -13.56 -7.57 24.15
CA MET A 1 -12.87 -8.57 23.29
C MET A 1 -13.77 -8.92 22.10
N LEU A 2 -13.70 -8.13 21.04
CA LEU A 2 -14.37 -8.40 19.75
C LEU A 2 -13.35 -8.28 18.61
N ALA A 3 -12.41 -7.35 18.74
CA ALA A 3 -11.24 -7.19 17.88
C ALA A 3 -10.48 -8.51 17.63
N ASN A 4 -10.18 -9.30 18.67
CA ASN A 4 -9.48 -10.58 18.51
C ASN A 4 -10.27 -11.62 17.70
N ARG A 5 -11.61 -11.55 17.72
CA ARG A 5 -12.48 -12.44 16.93
C ARG A 5 -12.55 -11.99 15.47
N LEU A 6 -12.37 -10.69 15.21
CA LEU A 6 -12.37 -10.09 13.87
C LEU A 6 -11.05 -10.33 13.11
N LYS A 7 -9.94 -10.69 13.80
CA LYS A 7 -8.63 -10.99 13.17
C LYS A 7 -8.74 -12.04 12.06
N ILE A 8 -9.60 -13.04 12.22
CA ILE A 8 -9.84 -14.12 11.22
C ILE A 8 -10.57 -13.60 9.96
N CYS A 9 -11.38 -12.56 10.11
CA CYS A 9 -12.13 -11.96 8.99
C CYS A 9 -11.30 -10.89 8.26
N LEU A 10 -10.37 -10.23 8.95
CA LEU A 10 -9.49 -9.21 8.37
C LEU A 10 -8.72 -9.75 7.15
N ASP A 11 -8.15 -10.96 7.21
CA ASP A 11 -7.44 -11.57 6.07
C ASP A 11 -8.33 -11.79 4.83
N LYS A 12 -9.65 -11.88 5.01
CA LYS A 12 -10.63 -12.05 3.92
C LYS A 12 -11.22 -10.73 3.43
N CYS A 13 -11.19 -9.69 4.26
CA CYS A 13 -11.78 -8.38 3.98
C CYS A 13 -10.75 -7.35 3.52
N VAL A 14 -9.49 -7.54 3.87
CA VAL A 14 -8.36 -6.67 3.53
C VAL A 14 -7.71 -7.23 2.27
N SER A 15 -7.78 -6.48 1.17
CA SER A 15 -7.02 -6.83 -0.04
C SER A 15 -5.53 -6.80 0.25
N GLN A 16 -4.74 -7.64 -0.43
CA GLN A 16 -3.27 -7.67 -0.30
C GLN A 16 -2.62 -6.29 -0.59
N GLU A 17 -3.34 -5.44 -1.31
CA GLU A 17 -2.98 -4.06 -1.64
C GLU A 17 -3.24 -3.06 -0.49
N GLN A 18 -4.11 -3.41 0.47
CA GLN A 18 -4.42 -2.63 1.66
C GLN A 18 -3.41 -2.93 2.78
N SER A 19 -2.23 -2.33 2.66
CA SER A 19 -1.07 -2.54 3.55
C SER A 19 -1.27 -2.09 5.02
N SER A 20 -2.35 -1.35 5.35
CA SER A 20 -2.58 -0.77 6.68
C SER A 20 -3.20 -1.71 7.71
N TYR A 21 -3.58 -2.93 7.33
CA TYR A 21 -4.29 -3.87 8.22
C TYR A 21 -3.53 -5.19 8.45
N VAL A 22 -2.33 -5.33 7.88
CA VAL A 22 -1.46 -6.49 8.10
C VAL A 22 -0.36 -6.10 9.07
N GLU A 23 -0.21 -6.87 10.14
CA GLU A 23 0.84 -6.71 11.15
C GLU A 23 2.23 -6.75 10.47
N GLY A 24 3.05 -5.72 10.69
CA GLY A 24 4.38 -5.59 10.08
C GLY A 24 4.41 -4.94 8.69
N ARG A 25 3.27 -4.50 8.15
CA ARG A 25 3.23 -3.68 6.92
C ARG A 25 2.92 -2.23 7.26
N SER A 26 3.77 -1.31 6.81
CA SER A 26 3.54 0.12 6.98
C SER A 26 2.81 0.68 5.77
N ILE A 27 1.77 1.48 6.01
CA ILE A 27 1.10 2.25 4.94
C ILE A 27 2.08 3.21 4.22
N LEU A 28 3.16 3.59 4.91
CA LEU A 28 4.21 4.44 4.36
C LEU A 28 4.97 3.77 3.22
N ASP A 29 5.14 2.45 3.26
CA ASP A 29 5.86 1.71 2.22
C ASP A 29 5.14 1.84 0.87
N ASN A 30 3.81 1.72 0.88
CA ASN A 30 2.99 1.94 -0.32
C ASN A 30 3.03 3.38 -0.80
N ALA A 31 3.04 4.36 0.13
CA ALA A 31 3.15 5.77 -0.22
C ALA A 31 4.49 6.07 -0.92
N LEU A 32 5.60 5.49 -0.42
CA LEU A 32 6.92 5.63 -1.02
C LEU A 32 6.96 5.03 -2.43
N ILE A 33 6.44 3.82 -2.62
CA ILE A 33 6.36 3.18 -3.95
C ILE A 33 5.57 4.06 -4.93
N VAL A 34 4.40 4.58 -4.52
CA VAL A 34 3.59 5.47 -5.38
C VAL A 34 4.34 6.76 -5.73
N ILE A 35 5.06 7.35 -4.77
CA ILE A 35 5.88 8.55 -5.00
C ILE A 35 6.96 8.26 -6.05
N GLU A 36 7.69 7.14 -5.93
CA GLU A 36 8.72 6.73 -6.88
C GLU A 36 8.14 6.48 -8.28
N VAL A 37 7.00 5.80 -8.37
CA VAL A 37 6.30 5.57 -9.65
C VAL A 37 5.90 6.90 -10.29
N ILE A 38 5.27 7.81 -9.55
CA ILE A 38 4.89 9.14 -10.06
C ILE A 38 6.12 9.92 -10.50
N HIS A 39 7.20 9.88 -9.71
CA HIS A 39 8.45 10.56 -10.04
C HIS A 39 9.07 10.00 -11.34
N ALA A 40 9.13 8.68 -11.47
CA ALA A 40 9.64 8.00 -12.67
C ALA A 40 8.78 8.32 -13.91
N LEU A 41 7.45 8.33 -13.77
CA LEU A 41 6.53 8.70 -14.85
C LEU A 41 6.72 10.15 -15.26
N LYS A 42 6.80 11.10 -14.32
CA LYS A 42 7.07 12.53 -14.61
C LYS A 42 8.39 12.72 -15.35
N ARG A 43 9.45 12.01 -14.95
CA ARG A 43 10.77 12.06 -15.60
C ARG A 43 10.75 11.50 -17.04
N LYS A 44 9.95 10.47 -17.29
CA LYS A 44 9.78 9.90 -18.64
C LYS A 44 8.97 10.83 -19.56
N THR A 45 8.01 11.58 -19.01
CA THR A 45 7.19 12.53 -19.79
C THR A 45 7.96 13.80 -20.18
N THR A 46 8.94 14.22 -19.39
CA THR A 46 9.79 15.40 -19.70
C THR A 46 11.03 15.10 -20.55
N GLY A 47 11.27 13.83 -20.90
CA GLY A 47 12.45 13.36 -21.62
C GLY A 47 12.26 13.01 -23.10
N ARG A 48 11.26 13.57 -23.78
CA ARG A 48 11.17 13.54 -25.26
C ARG A 48 11.53 14.91 -25.82
N ARG A 49 12.83 15.12 -26.03
CA ARG A 49 13.37 15.99 -27.08
C ARG A 49 14.20 15.12 -28.00
#